data_AF-A0A7H4LW62-F1
#
_entry.id   AF-A0A7H4LW62-F1
#
_cell.length_a   1.000
_cell.length_b   1.000
_cell.length_c   1.000
_cell.angle_alpha   90.00
_cell.angle_beta   90.00
_cell.angle_gamma   90.00
#
_symmetry.space_group_name_H-M   'P 1'
#
loop_
_entity.id
_entity.type
_entity.pdbx_description
1 polymer ?
#
loop_
_entity_poly.entity_id
_entity_poly.type
_entity_poly.pdbx_seq_one_letter_code
_entity_poly.pdbx_strand_id
1 'polypeptide(L)'
;MGVDGRTLVTKNSFRFLNTLYTMGPSPEPNITILWSEKLPLSFKKYAAKVSIDTSSLQYENDDLMRPDFNNDDYAIACCVSPMVVGKQMQFFGARANLAKTMLYAINGGVDEKLKMQVGPKSEPIKGDVLNFDEVMDRMDHFMDWLAKQYVTALNIIHYMHDKYSYEASLMALHDRDVIRTMACGIAGLSVAADSLSAIKYAKVKPIRDENGLAVDFEIEGEYPQFGNNDSRVDDMAVDLVERFMKKIQKTAHLPQRYPDSVRSDHHL
;
A
#
# COMPACT_ATOMS: atom_id res chain seq x y z
N MET A 1 2.46 23.57 2.98
CA MET A 1 2.40 24.78 3.85
C MET A 1 3.53 24.66 4.87
N GLY A 2 3.97 25.75 5.50
CA GLY A 2 4.92 25.69 6.61
C GLY A 2 4.22 25.35 7.93
N VAL A 3 4.95 24.79 8.89
CA VAL A 3 4.46 24.60 10.28
C VAL A 3 4.13 25.95 10.94
N ASP A 4 4.74 27.03 10.46
CA ASP A 4 4.48 28.41 10.87
C ASP A 4 3.20 29.03 10.24
N GLY A 5 2.50 28.28 9.39
CA GLY A 5 1.27 28.71 8.72
C GLY A 5 1.46 29.50 7.42
N ARG A 6 2.69 29.88 7.04
CA ARG A 6 2.96 30.49 5.73
C ARG A 6 2.92 29.45 4.62
N THR A 7 2.71 29.88 3.38
CA THR A 7 2.78 28.96 2.23
C THR A 7 4.22 28.71 1.81
N LEU A 8 4.52 27.47 1.40
CA LEU A 8 5.77 27.10 0.73
C LEU A 8 5.66 27.22 -0.80
N VAL A 9 4.52 27.66 -1.32
CA VAL A 9 4.38 28.00 -2.74
C VAL A 9 5.28 29.18 -3.07
N THR A 10 6.10 29.03 -4.11
CA THR A 10 6.97 30.08 -4.62
C THR A 10 6.73 30.30 -6.10
N LYS A 11 7.37 31.32 -6.68
CA LYS A 11 7.43 31.47 -8.15
C LYS A 11 8.01 30.22 -8.82
N ASN A 12 8.89 29.48 -8.14
CA ASN A 12 9.47 28.27 -8.71
C ASN A 12 8.46 27.13 -8.83
N SER A 13 7.48 27.05 -7.93
CA SER A 13 6.37 26.10 -8.05
C SER A 13 5.63 26.29 -9.38
N PHE A 14 5.33 27.53 -9.77
CA PHE A 14 4.72 27.83 -11.07
C PHE A 14 5.64 27.47 -12.24
N ARG A 15 6.95 27.76 -12.15
CA ARG A 15 7.91 27.43 -13.22
C ARG A 15 8.01 25.93 -13.45
N PHE A 16 8.01 25.13 -12.39
CA PHE A 16 7.99 23.67 -12.50
C PHE A 16 6.74 23.17 -13.22
N LEU A 17 5.55 23.64 -12.85
CA LEU A 17 4.33 23.24 -13.57
C LEU A 17 4.31 23.74 -15.02
N ASN A 18 4.91 24.91 -15.27
CA ASN A 18 4.99 25.48 -16.61
C ASN A 18 5.86 24.67 -17.58
N THR A 19 6.68 23.74 -17.07
CA THR A 19 7.41 22.79 -17.92
C THR A 19 6.45 21.95 -18.78
N LEU A 20 5.27 21.64 -18.25
CA LEU A 20 4.22 20.90 -18.97
C LEU A 20 3.57 21.71 -20.11
N TYR A 21 3.82 23.01 -20.18
CA TYR A 21 3.46 23.84 -21.34
C TYR A 21 4.65 24.08 -22.26
N THR A 22 5.82 24.40 -21.71
CA THR A 22 7.01 24.73 -22.53
C THR A 22 7.61 23.51 -23.22
N MET A 23 7.46 22.32 -22.63
CA MET A 23 7.95 21.05 -23.17
C MET A 23 6.82 20.04 -23.44
N GLY A 24 5.57 20.43 -23.18
CA GLY A 24 4.39 19.59 -23.33
C GLY A 24 4.14 18.62 -22.17
N PRO A 25 2.98 17.93 -22.15
CA PRO A 25 2.65 16.92 -21.15
C PRO A 25 3.68 15.78 -21.12
N SER A 26 4.11 15.40 -19.93
CA SER A 26 5.06 14.31 -19.73
C SER A 26 4.72 13.56 -18.44
N PRO A 27 4.84 12.22 -18.41
CA PRO A 27 4.71 11.44 -17.19
C PRO A 27 5.88 11.68 -16.22
N GLU A 28 7.03 12.12 -16.73
CA GLU A 28 8.22 12.43 -15.92
C GLU A 28 8.72 13.87 -16.14
N PRO A 29 9.14 14.58 -15.08
CA PRO A 29 9.15 14.15 -13.68
C PRO A 29 7.72 13.95 -13.13
N ASN A 30 7.53 12.98 -12.24
CA ASN A 30 6.26 12.84 -11.52
C ASN A 30 6.05 14.03 -10.56
N ILE A 31 5.26 15.03 -10.98
CA ILE A 31 5.04 16.26 -10.21
C ILE A 31 3.87 16.09 -9.24
N THR A 32 4.19 16.08 -7.94
CA THR A 32 3.21 15.99 -6.85
C THR A 32 2.96 17.36 -6.21
N ILE A 33 1.70 17.77 -6.18
CA ILE A 33 1.27 18.93 -5.41
C ILE A 33 0.95 18.52 -3.98
N LEU A 34 1.71 19.02 -3.01
CA LEU A 34 1.37 18.94 -1.58
C LEU A 34 0.19 19.89 -1.30
N TRP A 35 -1.02 19.35 -1.36
CA TRP A 35 -2.28 20.09 -1.33
C TRP A 35 -2.72 20.41 0.09
N SER A 36 -3.03 21.68 0.33
CA SER A 36 -3.64 22.16 1.57
C SER A 36 -4.80 23.10 1.27
N GLU A 37 -5.82 23.08 2.13
CA GLU A 37 -6.92 24.03 2.12
C GLU A 37 -6.44 25.49 2.24
N LYS A 38 -5.26 25.72 2.82
CA LYS A 38 -4.69 27.06 3.00
C LYS A 38 -3.72 27.50 1.89
N LEU A 39 -3.56 26.72 0.81
CA LEU A 39 -2.76 27.15 -0.35
C LEU A 39 -3.34 28.43 -0.98
N PRO A 40 -2.50 29.33 -1.54
CA PRO A 40 -2.96 30.49 -2.29
C PRO A 40 -3.93 30.09 -3.40
N LEU A 41 -5.08 30.77 -3.47
CA LEU A 41 -6.13 30.46 -4.45
C LEU A 41 -5.63 30.52 -5.90
N SER A 42 -4.69 31.43 -6.20
CA SER A 42 -4.07 31.54 -7.51
C SER A 42 -3.28 30.28 -7.90
N PHE A 43 -2.54 29.70 -6.97
CA PHE A 43 -1.80 28.47 -7.20
C PHE A 43 -2.74 27.26 -7.35
N LYS A 44 -3.77 27.16 -6.49
CA LYS A 44 -4.81 26.11 -6.62
C LYS A 44 -5.45 26.11 -8.01
N LYS A 45 -5.87 27.30 -8.49
CA LYS A 45 -6.46 27.46 -9.82
C LYS A 45 -5.48 27.12 -10.95
N TYR A 46 -4.21 27.51 -10.80
CA TYR A 46 -3.20 27.20 -11.81
C TYR A 46 -2.87 25.70 -11.87
N ALA A 47 -2.71 25.04 -10.73
CA ALA A 47 -2.53 23.58 -10.68
C ALA A 47 -3.71 22.84 -11.30
N ALA A 48 -4.95 23.22 -10.95
CA ALA A 48 -6.15 22.66 -11.56
C ALA A 48 -6.21 22.87 -13.09
N LYS A 49 -5.83 24.06 -13.57
CA LYS A 49 -5.73 24.36 -15.01
C LYS A 49 -4.70 23.46 -15.70
N VAL A 50 -3.52 23.29 -15.11
CA VAL A 50 -2.49 22.38 -15.63
C VAL A 50 -3.01 20.94 -15.66
N SER A 51 -3.67 20.45 -14.61
CA SER A 51 -4.29 19.12 -14.63
C SER A 51 -5.33 18.95 -15.73
N ILE A 52 -6.21 19.93 -15.96
CA ILE A 52 -7.20 19.89 -17.05
C ILE A 52 -6.50 19.79 -18.41
N ASP A 53 -5.43 20.56 -18.59
CA ASP A 53 -4.77 20.67 -19.89
C ASP A 53 -3.85 19.48 -20.20
N THR A 54 -3.29 18.84 -19.17
CA THR A 54 -2.18 17.89 -19.36
C THR A 54 -2.39 16.54 -18.70
N SER A 55 -3.30 16.42 -17.72
CA SER A 55 -3.49 15.22 -16.90
C SER A 55 -2.19 14.65 -16.32
N SER A 56 -1.18 15.50 -16.09
CA SER A 56 0.20 15.08 -15.73
C SER A 56 0.60 15.47 -14.30
N LEU A 57 -0.36 15.78 -13.42
CA LEU A 57 -0.12 16.12 -12.01
C LEU A 57 -0.81 15.14 -11.08
N GLN A 58 -0.18 14.86 -9.94
CA GLN A 58 -0.81 14.19 -8.81
C GLN A 58 -0.87 15.10 -7.58
N TYR A 59 -1.73 14.76 -6.62
CA TYR A 59 -2.04 15.56 -5.44
C TYR A 59 -1.99 14.70 -4.19
N GLU A 60 -1.32 15.17 -3.15
CA GLU A 60 -1.21 14.50 -1.86
C GLU A 60 -1.57 15.44 -0.72
N ASN A 61 -2.15 14.91 0.36
CA ASN A 61 -2.75 15.73 1.41
C ASN A 61 -1.71 16.27 2.41
N ASP A 62 -1.30 17.53 2.22
CA ASP A 62 -0.39 18.25 3.13
C ASP A 62 -1.04 18.62 4.46
N ASP A 63 -2.36 18.75 4.52
CA ASP A 63 -3.06 18.97 5.79
C ASP A 63 -3.11 17.71 6.67
N LEU A 64 -2.81 16.54 6.10
CA LEU A 64 -2.65 15.28 6.83
C LEU A 64 -1.18 15.00 7.16
N MET A 65 -0.31 14.97 6.16
CA MET A 65 1.08 14.49 6.35
C MET A 65 1.95 15.46 7.15
N ARG A 66 1.85 16.77 6.91
CA ARG A 66 2.64 17.77 7.64
C ARG A 66 2.41 17.75 9.15
N PRO A 67 1.15 17.74 9.67
CA PRO A 67 0.94 17.61 11.11
C PRO A 67 1.30 16.22 11.64
N ASP A 68 1.15 15.15 10.85
CA ASP A 68 1.56 13.79 11.26
C ASP A 68 3.08 13.70 11.52
N PHE A 69 3.90 14.26 10.62
CA PHE A 69 5.35 14.35 10.85
C PHE A 69 5.76 15.49 11.79
N ASN A 70 4.85 16.42 12.09
CA ASN A 70 5.19 17.73 12.66
C ASN A 70 6.39 18.38 11.93
N ASN A 71 6.38 18.31 10.60
CA ASN A 71 7.50 18.72 9.73
C ASN A 71 6.98 19.19 8.38
N ASP A 72 7.56 20.26 7.85
CA ASP A 72 7.19 20.88 6.57
C ASP A 72 8.25 20.72 5.47
N ASP A 73 9.24 19.85 5.69
CA ASP A 73 10.32 19.50 4.76
C ASP A 73 10.34 17.98 4.50
N TYR A 74 9.16 17.42 4.27
CA TYR A 74 8.99 16.05 3.77
C TYR A 74 8.79 16.04 2.25
N ALA A 75 9.22 14.96 1.61
CA ALA A 75 9.03 14.70 0.20
C ALA A 75 8.25 13.39 0.00
N ILE A 76 7.72 13.20 -1.20
CA ILE A 76 7.05 11.96 -1.60
C ILE A 76 8.02 11.09 -2.39
N ALA A 77 8.27 9.88 -1.90
CA ALA A 77 9.01 8.87 -2.64
C ALA A 77 8.05 7.99 -3.43
N CYS A 78 8.44 7.70 -4.69
CA CYS A 78 7.64 6.90 -5.62
C CYS A 78 6.25 7.54 -5.85
N CYS A 79 5.17 6.86 -5.44
CA CYS A 79 3.82 7.35 -5.66
C CYS A 79 3.30 8.18 -4.47
N VAL A 80 3.28 7.59 -3.27
CA VAL A 80 2.46 8.06 -2.13
C VAL A 80 3.17 7.95 -0.77
N SER A 81 4.48 7.66 -0.73
CA SER A 81 5.20 7.37 0.53
C SER A 81 5.97 8.58 1.03
N PRO A 82 5.49 9.31 2.06
CA PRO A 82 6.18 10.48 2.56
C PRO A 82 7.42 10.12 3.39
N MET A 83 8.47 10.93 3.29
CA MET A 83 9.67 10.87 4.12
C MET A 83 10.18 12.27 4.43
N VAL A 84 10.60 12.51 5.67
CA VAL A 84 11.36 13.73 6.01
C VAL A 84 12.73 13.67 5.31
N VAL A 85 13.01 14.67 4.46
CA VAL A 85 14.14 14.65 3.54
C VAL A 85 15.46 14.54 4.31
N GLY A 86 16.33 13.61 3.89
CA GLY A 86 17.63 13.37 4.51
C GLY A 86 17.58 12.73 5.90
N LYS A 87 16.40 12.45 6.46
CA LYS A 87 16.23 11.90 7.83
C LYS A 87 15.55 10.55 7.88
N GLN A 88 14.84 10.19 6.81
CA GLN A 88 14.08 8.95 6.72
C GLN A 88 14.30 8.26 5.38
N MET A 89 14.17 6.94 5.37
CA MET A 89 14.10 6.11 4.18
C MET A 89 13.09 4.98 4.39
N GLN A 90 12.64 4.35 3.31
CA GLN A 90 11.81 3.15 3.39
C GLN A 90 12.47 1.96 2.72
N PHE A 91 12.35 0.81 3.37
CA PHE A 91 12.57 -0.49 2.74
C PHE A 91 11.34 -0.82 1.89
N PHE A 92 11.50 -0.68 0.57
CA PHE A 92 10.43 -0.89 -0.40
C PHE A 92 9.96 -2.34 -0.44
N GLY A 93 8.70 -2.58 -0.08
CA GLY A 93 8.14 -3.93 0.00
C GLY A 93 7.30 -4.39 -1.18
N ALA A 94 7.10 -3.60 -2.24
CA ALA A 94 6.10 -3.89 -3.27
C ALA A 94 4.69 -4.11 -2.66
N ARG A 95 4.00 -5.20 -3.00
CA ARG A 95 2.62 -5.46 -2.53
C ARG A 95 2.28 -6.96 -2.43
N ALA A 96 1.52 -7.33 -1.40
CA ALA A 96 0.91 -8.65 -1.24
C ALA A 96 -0.54 -8.67 -1.75
N ASN A 97 -0.98 -9.76 -2.37
CA ASN A 97 -2.29 -9.86 -3.01
C ASN A 97 -3.36 -10.45 -2.06
N LEU A 98 -4.15 -9.57 -1.41
CA LEU A 98 -5.19 -10.01 -0.47
C LEU A 98 -6.37 -10.72 -1.14
N ALA A 99 -6.71 -10.36 -2.39
CA ALA A 99 -7.77 -11.05 -3.12
C ALA A 99 -7.41 -12.53 -3.36
N LYS A 100 -6.17 -12.81 -3.76
CA LYS A 100 -5.69 -14.20 -3.90
C LYS A 100 -5.60 -14.91 -2.56
N THR A 101 -5.21 -14.22 -1.48
CA THR A 101 -5.21 -14.78 -0.12
C THR A 101 -6.60 -15.24 0.30
N MET A 102 -7.67 -14.52 -0.06
CA MET A 102 -9.04 -14.96 0.19
C MET A 102 -9.39 -16.23 -0.59
N LEU A 103 -9.01 -16.34 -1.86
CA LEU A 103 -9.21 -17.57 -2.63
C LEU A 103 -8.47 -18.74 -2.00
N TYR A 104 -7.24 -18.54 -1.51
CA TYR A 104 -6.52 -19.58 -0.77
C TYR A 104 -7.25 -19.98 0.52
N ALA A 105 -7.84 -19.02 1.23
CA ALA A 105 -8.64 -19.31 2.42
C ALA A 105 -9.87 -20.18 2.10
N ILE A 106 -10.56 -19.91 0.98
CA ILE A 106 -11.69 -20.73 0.50
C ILE A 106 -11.21 -22.11 0.04
N ASN A 107 -10.07 -22.18 -0.64
CA ASN A 107 -9.56 -23.37 -1.33
C ASN A 107 -8.52 -24.18 -0.55
N GLY A 108 -8.38 -23.96 0.76
CA GLY A 108 -7.49 -24.76 1.59
C GLY A 108 -5.99 -24.57 1.30
N GLY A 109 -5.62 -23.38 0.81
CA GLY A 109 -4.26 -23.01 0.44
C GLY A 109 -3.83 -23.46 -0.96
N VAL A 110 -4.72 -24.08 -1.72
CA VAL A 110 -4.47 -24.47 -3.11
C VAL A 110 -4.80 -23.32 -4.05
N ASP A 111 -3.90 -23.03 -4.99
CA ASP A 111 -4.11 -22.02 -6.03
C ASP A 111 -5.15 -22.49 -7.04
N GLU A 112 -6.14 -21.65 -7.31
CA GLU A 112 -7.32 -21.97 -8.12
C GLU A 112 -6.99 -22.20 -9.60
N LYS A 113 -5.84 -21.70 -10.10
CA LYS A 113 -5.43 -21.84 -11.50
C LYS A 113 -4.32 -22.87 -11.69
N LEU A 114 -3.30 -22.81 -10.84
CA LEU A 114 -2.12 -23.68 -10.92
C LEU A 114 -2.37 -25.04 -10.28
N LYS A 115 -3.47 -25.20 -9.54
CA LYS A 115 -3.82 -26.42 -8.78
C LYS A 115 -2.68 -26.87 -7.86
N MET A 116 -1.88 -25.92 -7.36
CA MET A 116 -0.70 -26.15 -6.52
C MET A 116 -1.00 -25.76 -5.08
N GLN A 117 -0.52 -26.55 -4.11
CA GLN A 117 -0.54 -26.15 -2.71
C GLN A 117 0.49 -25.02 -2.49
N VAL A 118 0.01 -23.79 -2.30
CA VAL A 118 0.86 -22.61 -2.09
C VAL A 118 0.83 -22.17 -0.63
N GLY A 119 -0.37 -21.97 -0.08
CA GLY A 119 -0.57 -21.69 1.33
C GLY A 119 -0.50 -22.97 2.18
N PRO A 120 -0.60 -22.84 3.51
CA PRO A 120 -0.67 -23.99 4.41
C PRO A 120 -1.85 -24.88 4.02
N LYS A 121 -1.63 -26.20 4.04
CA LYS A 121 -2.69 -27.17 3.75
C LYS A 121 -3.76 -27.07 4.84
N SER A 122 -4.98 -26.73 4.44
CA SER A 122 -6.16 -26.78 5.29
C SER A 122 -7.34 -27.38 4.53
N GLU A 123 -8.40 -27.73 5.24
CA GLU A 123 -9.64 -28.13 4.57
C GLU A 123 -10.24 -26.93 3.82
N PRO A 124 -10.64 -27.09 2.53
CA PRO A 124 -11.36 -26.05 1.81
C PRO A 124 -12.77 -25.92 2.39
N ILE A 125 -13.34 -24.71 2.29
CA ILE A 125 -14.71 -24.43 2.74
C ILE A 125 -15.67 -25.36 1.99
N LYS A 126 -16.57 -26.00 2.73
CA LYS A 126 -17.58 -26.93 2.20
C LYS A 126 -18.94 -26.25 2.12
N GLY A 127 -19.90 -26.90 1.46
CA GLY A 127 -21.26 -26.38 1.29
C GLY A 127 -21.45 -25.58 0.00
N ASP A 128 -22.72 -25.31 -0.28
CA ASP A 128 -23.18 -24.77 -1.57
C ASP A 128 -23.30 -23.25 -1.58
N VAL A 129 -23.33 -22.60 -0.40
CA VAL A 129 -23.40 -21.15 -0.24
C VAL A 129 -22.34 -20.72 0.76
N LEU A 130 -21.51 -19.74 0.39
CA LEU A 130 -20.49 -19.21 1.28
C LEU A 130 -21.10 -18.45 2.45
N ASN A 131 -20.54 -18.66 3.65
CA ASN A 131 -20.88 -17.91 4.84
C ASN A 131 -19.77 -16.87 5.12
N PHE A 132 -20.18 -15.63 5.40
CA PHE A 132 -19.25 -14.53 5.66
C PHE A 132 -18.30 -14.80 6.83
N ASP A 133 -18.82 -15.26 7.97
CA ASP A 133 -18.01 -15.47 9.17
C ASP A 133 -17.00 -16.59 8.97
N GLU A 134 -17.39 -17.68 8.29
CA GLU A 134 -16.47 -18.77 7.94
C GLU A 134 -15.36 -18.32 6.98
N VAL A 135 -15.72 -17.57 5.92
CA VAL A 135 -14.73 -17.06 4.97
C VAL A 135 -13.77 -16.08 5.63
N MET A 136 -14.28 -15.17 6.46
CA MET A 136 -13.48 -14.16 7.12
C MET A 136 -12.54 -14.77 8.18
N ASP A 137 -13.00 -15.76 8.95
CA ASP A 137 -12.15 -16.49 9.91
C ASP A 137 -10.98 -17.19 9.19
N ARG A 138 -11.27 -17.87 8.08
CA ARG A 138 -10.23 -18.51 7.26
C ARG A 138 -9.30 -17.48 6.65
N MET A 139 -9.83 -16.38 6.13
CA MET A 139 -9.02 -15.30 5.55
C MET A 139 -8.08 -14.69 6.59
N ASP A 140 -8.55 -14.44 7.82
CA ASP A 140 -7.73 -13.91 8.91
C ASP A 140 -6.54 -14.85 9.23
N HIS A 141 -6.78 -16.16 9.26
CA HIS A 141 -5.71 -17.16 9.43
C HIS A 141 -4.69 -17.13 8.28
N PHE A 142 -5.16 -17.07 7.03
CA PHE A 142 -4.27 -16.99 5.87
C PHE A 142 -3.52 -15.66 5.79
N MET A 143 -4.07 -14.57 6.34
CA MET A 143 -3.36 -13.29 6.47
C MET A 143 -2.21 -13.36 7.48
N ASP A 144 -2.28 -14.19 8.53
CA ASP A 144 -1.14 -14.42 9.43
C ASP A 144 0.02 -15.10 8.69
N TRP A 145 -0.31 -16.14 7.92
CA TRP A 145 0.66 -16.81 7.06
C TRP A 145 1.26 -15.84 6.04
N LEU A 146 0.42 -15.05 5.36
CA LEU A 146 0.87 -14.09 4.36
C LEU A 146 1.80 -13.05 4.97
N ALA A 147 1.45 -12.46 6.13
CA ALA A 147 2.28 -11.47 6.81
C ALA A 147 3.66 -12.06 7.15
N LYS A 148 3.71 -13.29 7.67
CA LYS A 148 4.97 -13.99 7.96
C LYS A 148 5.81 -14.18 6.71
N GLN A 149 5.24 -14.74 5.63
CA GLN A 149 5.97 -14.97 4.39
C GLN A 149 6.47 -13.67 3.77
N TYR A 150 5.63 -12.64 3.78
CA TYR A 150 5.93 -11.35 3.19
C TYR A 150 7.08 -10.67 3.91
N VAL A 151 6.99 -10.51 5.23
CA VAL A 151 8.06 -9.86 6.02
C VAL A 151 9.34 -10.68 6.01
N THR A 152 9.26 -12.02 6.01
CA THR A 152 10.45 -12.87 5.86
C THR A 152 11.17 -12.60 4.54
N ALA A 153 10.42 -12.49 3.43
CA ALA A 153 11.01 -12.16 2.13
C ALA A 153 11.66 -10.78 2.15
N LEU A 154 10.99 -9.76 2.70
CA LEU A 154 11.52 -8.40 2.77
C LEU A 154 12.77 -8.30 3.66
N ASN A 155 12.81 -9.02 4.79
CA ASN A 155 14.00 -9.07 5.62
C ASN A 155 15.21 -9.62 4.85
N ILE A 156 15.02 -10.67 4.03
CA ILE A 156 16.09 -11.20 3.20
C ILE A 156 16.50 -10.18 2.13
N ILE A 157 15.52 -9.62 1.42
CA ILE A 157 15.75 -8.65 0.33
C ILE A 157 16.59 -7.48 0.82
N HIS A 158 16.16 -6.83 1.90
CA HIS A 158 16.81 -5.60 2.36
C HIS A 158 18.12 -5.86 3.08
N TYR A 159 18.28 -7.00 3.77
CA TYR A 159 19.58 -7.40 4.28
C TYR A 159 20.60 -7.55 3.13
N MET A 160 20.19 -8.21 2.03
CA MET A 160 21.07 -8.41 0.88
C MET A 160 21.31 -7.14 0.08
N HIS A 161 20.31 -6.25 0.00
CA HIS A 161 20.44 -4.96 -0.67
C HIS A 161 21.46 -4.06 0.05
N ASP A 162 21.34 -3.92 1.38
CA ASP A 162 22.31 -3.18 2.18
C ASP A 162 23.72 -3.76 2.06
N LYS A 163 23.85 -5.09 1.93
CA LYS A 163 25.16 -5.74 1.84
C LYS A 163 25.83 -5.59 0.47
N TYR A 164 25.06 -5.74 -0.61
CA TYR A 164 25.64 -5.88 -1.95
C TYR A 164 25.34 -4.71 -2.89
N SER A 165 24.44 -3.82 -2.51
CA SER A 165 24.01 -2.68 -3.33
C SER A 165 23.64 -1.46 -2.48
N TYR A 166 24.42 -1.19 -1.43
CA TYR A 166 24.23 -0.03 -0.58
C TYR A 166 24.26 1.27 -1.39
N GLU A 167 23.25 2.11 -1.25
CA GLU A 167 23.04 3.36 -2.00
C GLU A 167 23.95 4.49 -1.49
N ALA A 168 25.26 4.26 -1.46
CA ALA A 168 26.24 5.11 -0.78
C ALA A 168 26.14 6.60 -1.17
N SER A 169 25.95 6.91 -2.45
CA SER A 169 25.85 8.30 -2.90
C SER A 169 24.58 9.01 -2.42
N LEU A 170 23.48 8.28 -2.23
CA LEU A 170 22.23 8.81 -1.68
C LEU A 170 22.33 8.91 -0.16
N MET A 171 22.85 7.86 0.49
CA MET A 171 22.97 7.80 1.95
C MET A 171 23.99 8.79 2.50
N ALA A 172 24.99 9.19 1.70
CA ALA A 172 25.92 10.28 2.05
C ALA A 172 25.24 11.65 2.18
N LEU A 173 24.02 11.80 1.64
CA LEU A 173 23.20 13.02 1.72
C LEU A 173 22.12 12.93 2.81
N HIS A 174 22.20 11.93 3.68
CA HIS A 174 21.34 11.79 4.84
C HIS A 174 22.10 12.07 6.14
N ASP A 175 21.35 12.35 7.21
CA ASP A 175 21.90 12.35 8.56
C ASP A 175 22.50 10.97 8.89
N ARG A 176 23.44 10.94 9.85
CA ARG A 176 24.12 9.72 10.29
C ARG A 176 23.17 8.56 10.59
N ASP A 177 22.07 8.86 11.30
CA ASP A 177 21.09 7.87 11.74
C ASP A 177 19.74 8.11 11.08
N VAL A 178 19.52 7.42 9.96
CA VAL A 178 18.28 7.47 9.18
C VAL A 178 17.22 6.55 9.79
N ILE A 179 16.00 7.04 9.95
CA ILE A 179 14.83 6.22 10.32
C ILE A 179 14.46 5.33 9.14
N ARG A 180 14.29 4.03 9.38
CA ARG A 180 13.86 3.05 8.37
C ARG A 180 12.47 2.51 8.71
N THR A 181 11.58 2.48 7.72
CA THR A 181 10.30 1.77 7.81
C THR A 181 10.25 0.63 6.80
N MET A 182 9.53 -0.45 7.13
CA MET A 182 9.27 -1.55 6.21
C MET A 182 7.94 -1.29 5.49
N ALA A 183 8.00 -0.88 4.21
CA ALA A 183 6.83 -0.45 3.46
C ALA A 183 6.10 -1.65 2.81
N CYS A 184 5.18 -2.27 3.55
CA CYS A 184 4.37 -3.39 3.09
C CYS A 184 3.12 -2.92 2.36
N GLY A 185 3.01 -3.19 1.05
CA GLY A 185 1.84 -2.84 0.24
C GLY A 185 0.76 -3.92 0.21
N ILE A 186 -0.46 -3.52 -0.13
CA ILE A 186 -1.61 -4.39 -0.34
C ILE A 186 -2.09 -4.23 -1.79
N ALA A 187 -2.40 -5.33 -2.46
CA ALA A 187 -3.01 -5.38 -3.78
C ALA A 187 -4.38 -6.08 -3.72
N GLY A 188 -5.31 -5.64 -4.57
CA GLY A 188 -6.64 -6.26 -4.70
C GLY A 188 -7.57 -5.94 -3.54
N LEU A 189 -7.40 -4.80 -2.86
CA LEU A 189 -8.21 -4.41 -1.70
C LEU A 189 -9.70 -4.33 -2.04
N SER A 190 -10.08 -3.61 -3.09
CA SER A 190 -11.49 -3.49 -3.50
C SER A 190 -12.08 -4.83 -3.91
N VAL A 191 -11.33 -5.66 -4.63
CA VAL A 191 -11.77 -7.02 -5.01
C VAL A 191 -12.07 -7.87 -3.78
N ALA A 192 -11.21 -7.82 -2.76
CA ALA A 192 -11.44 -8.51 -1.50
C ALA A 192 -12.65 -7.93 -0.75
N ALA A 193 -12.76 -6.60 -0.60
CA ALA A 193 -13.89 -5.97 0.06
C ALA A 193 -15.23 -6.30 -0.63
N ASP A 194 -15.29 -6.21 -1.96
CA ASP A 194 -16.47 -6.51 -2.76
C ASP A 194 -16.84 -7.99 -2.69
N SER A 195 -15.85 -8.89 -2.64
CA SER A 195 -16.08 -10.33 -2.47
C SER A 195 -16.68 -10.64 -1.10
N LEU A 196 -16.15 -10.03 -0.02
CA LEU A 196 -16.74 -10.12 1.32
C LEU A 196 -18.16 -9.54 1.36
N SER A 197 -18.39 -8.42 0.68
CA SER A 197 -19.70 -7.79 0.58
C SER A 197 -20.71 -8.69 -0.13
N ALA A 198 -20.34 -9.26 -1.28
CA ALA A 198 -21.17 -10.23 -2.00
C ALA A 198 -21.53 -11.42 -1.12
N ILE A 199 -20.56 -12.01 -0.41
CA ILE A 199 -20.79 -13.15 0.49
C ILE A 199 -21.73 -12.79 1.65
N LYS A 200 -21.68 -11.54 2.13
CA LYS A 200 -22.51 -11.09 3.26
C LYS A 200 -23.93 -10.67 2.87
N TYR A 201 -24.09 -10.04 1.70
CA TYR A 201 -25.33 -9.37 1.31
C TYR A 201 -26.06 -10.03 0.13
N ALA A 202 -25.40 -10.92 -0.60
CA ALA A 202 -25.99 -11.76 -1.64
C ALA A 202 -25.79 -13.25 -1.30
N LYS A 203 -26.32 -14.13 -2.15
CA LYS A 203 -26.05 -15.58 -2.05
C LYS A 203 -24.95 -15.93 -3.04
N VAL A 204 -23.78 -16.28 -2.53
CA VAL A 204 -22.61 -16.65 -3.35
C VAL A 204 -22.44 -18.17 -3.33
N LYS A 205 -22.60 -18.81 -4.49
CA LYS A 205 -22.46 -20.26 -4.68
C LYS A 205 -21.14 -20.58 -5.39
N PRO A 206 -20.19 -21.29 -4.74
CA PRO A 206 -18.96 -21.71 -5.40
C PRO A 206 -19.23 -22.74 -6.49
N ILE A 207 -18.71 -22.49 -7.70
CA ILE A 207 -18.63 -23.49 -8.76
C ILE A 207 -17.31 -24.23 -8.59
N ARG A 208 -17.39 -25.54 -8.38
CA ARG A 208 -16.24 -26.38 -8.07
C ARG A 208 -15.84 -27.30 -9.22
N ASP A 209 -14.54 -27.50 -9.38
CA ASP A 209 -13.99 -28.48 -10.32
C ASP A 209 -14.09 -29.92 -9.78
N GLU A 210 -13.59 -30.90 -10.55
CA GLU A 210 -13.56 -32.31 -10.19
C GLU A 210 -12.78 -32.63 -8.90
N ASN A 211 -11.94 -31.71 -8.43
CA ASN A 211 -11.14 -31.84 -7.21
C ASN A 211 -11.77 -31.08 -6.02
N GLY A 212 -12.95 -30.47 -6.22
CA GLY A 212 -13.65 -29.68 -5.20
C GLY A 212 -13.12 -28.26 -5.03
N LEU A 213 -12.25 -27.79 -5.93
CA LEU A 213 -11.65 -26.45 -5.88
C LEU A 213 -12.65 -25.42 -6.40
N ALA A 214 -12.91 -24.33 -5.67
CA ALA A 214 -13.74 -23.24 -6.17
C ALA A 214 -12.96 -22.50 -7.27
N VAL A 215 -13.48 -22.59 -8.51
CA VAL A 215 -12.86 -22.01 -9.71
C VAL A 215 -13.69 -20.85 -10.29
N ASP A 216 -14.95 -20.73 -9.88
CA ASP A 216 -15.86 -19.64 -10.24
C ASP A 216 -16.96 -19.48 -9.16
N PHE A 217 -17.79 -18.44 -9.25
CA PHE A 217 -18.85 -18.15 -8.28
C PHE A 217 -20.12 -17.62 -8.97
N GLU A 218 -21.28 -18.18 -8.61
CA GLU A 218 -22.59 -17.61 -8.98
C GLU A 218 -23.08 -16.70 -7.86
N ILE A 219 -23.59 -15.52 -8.22
CA ILE A 219 -24.13 -14.54 -7.27
C ILE A 219 -25.62 -14.36 -7.54
N GLU A 220 -26.46 -14.65 -6.55
CA GLU A 220 -27.91 -14.39 -6.57
C GLU A 220 -28.22 -13.25 -5.59
N GLY A 221 -28.61 -12.10 -6.15
CA GLY A 221 -28.88 -10.85 -5.41
C GLY A 221 -27.83 -9.76 -5.68
N GLU A 222 -28.17 -8.54 -5.28
CA GLU A 222 -27.28 -7.37 -5.37
C GLU A 222 -26.47 -7.20 -4.07
N TYR A 223 -25.30 -6.59 -4.16
CA TYR A 223 -24.45 -6.29 -3.00
C TYR A 223 -23.78 -4.92 -3.14
N PRO A 224 -23.48 -4.21 -2.03
CA PRO A 224 -22.75 -2.95 -2.07
C PRO A 224 -21.33 -3.12 -2.60
N GLN A 225 -20.89 -2.23 -3.48
CA GLN A 225 -19.54 -2.24 -4.07
C GLN A 225 -18.72 -1.05 -3.56
N PHE A 226 -17.44 -1.28 -3.27
CA PHE A 226 -16.49 -0.30 -2.75
C PHE A 226 -16.35 0.91 -3.67
N GLY A 227 -16.22 2.09 -3.08
CA GLY A 227 -16.08 3.35 -3.82
C GLY A 227 -17.40 4.06 -4.12
N ASN A 228 -18.51 3.60 -3.54
CA ASN A 228 -19.84 4.22 -3.65
C ASN A 228 -20.30 4.92 -2.36
N ASN A 229 -19.40 5.12 -1.38
CA ASN A 229 -19.70 5.73 -0.08
C ASN A 229 -20.82 4.98 0.66
N ASP A 230 -20.70 3.65 0.72
CA ASP A 230 -21.61 2.75 1.43
C ASP A 230 -20.82 2.04 2.52
N SER A 231 -21.08 2.41 3.78
CA SER A 231 -20.31 1.93 4.93
C SER A 231 -20.31 0.40 5.04
N ARG A 232 -21.33 -0.28 4.51
CA ARG A 232 -21.42 -1.74 4.56
C ARG A 232 -20.24 -2.46 3.89
N VAL A 233 -19.66 -1.88 2.85
CA VAL A 233 -18.48 -2.41 2.14
C VAL A 233 -17.23 -1.57 2.40
N ASP A 234 -17.38 -0.25 2.59
CA ASP A 234 -16.24 0.62 2.91
C ASP A 234 -15.61 0.24 4.26
N ASP A 235 -16.42 -0.12 5.28
CA ASP A 235 -15.92 -0.59 6.57
C ASP A 235 -15.19 -1.94 6.45
N MET A 236 -15.52 -2.78 5.46
CA MET A 236 -14.79 -4.03 5.18
C MET A 236 -13.40 -3.74 4.62
N ALA A 237 -13.28 -2.77 3.73
CA ALA A 237 -11.97 -2.36 3.20
C ALA A 237 -11.07 -1.78 4.32
N VAL A 238 -11.65 -0.96 5.21
CA VAL A 238 -10.96 -0.43 6.41
C VAL A 238 -10.48 -1.56 7.31
N ASP A 239 -11.37 -2.49 7.66
CA ASP A 239 -11.06 -3.63 8.52
C ASP A 239 -9.93 -4.50 7.93
N LEU A 240 -9.94 -4.77 6.61
CA LEU A 240 -8.88 -5.52 5.94
C LEU A 240 -7.51 -4.83 6.03
N VAL A 241 -7.45 -3.51 5.82
CA VAL A 241 -6.21 -2.73 5.94
C VAL A 241 -5.69 -2.78 7.37
N GLU A 242 -6.56 -2.55 8.36
CA GLU A 242 -6.17 -2.58 9.78
C GLU A 242 -5.69 -3.96 10.22
N ARG A 243 -6.42 -5.02 9.85
CA ARG A 243 -6.07 -6.40 10.21
C ARG A 243 -4.71 -6.78 9.67
N PHE A 244 -4.45 -6.49 8.40
CA PHE A 244 -3.17 -6.85 7.80
C PHE A 244 -2.02 -6.08 8.45
N MET A 245 -2.21 -4.78 8.70
CA MET A 245 -1.21 -3.97 9.38
C MET A 245 -0.93 -4.48 10.81
N LYS A 246 -1.96 -4.82 11.59
CA LYS A 246 -1.82 -5.41 12.94
C LYS A 246 -1.05 -6.74 12.92
N LYS A 247 -1.20 -7.54 11.86
CA LYS A 247 -0.45 -8.80 11.69
C LYS A 247 1.02 -8.53 11.32
N ILE A 248 1.29 -7.61 10.39
CA ILE A 248 2.64 -7.18 10.02
C ILE A 248 3.39 -6.56 11.22
N GLN A 249 2.72 -5.79 12.07
CA GLN A 249 3.37 -5.16 13.24
C GLN A 249 3.90 -6.18 14.26
N LYS A 250 3.33 -7.40 14.30
CA LYS A 250 3.73 -8.46 15.24
C LYS A 250 4.87 -9.33 14.72
N THR A 251 5.23 -9.23 13.44
CA THR A 251 6.34 -10.02 12.86
C THR A 251 7.69 -9.39 13.20
N ALA A 252 8.76 -10.20 13.25
CA ALA A 252 10.11 -9.68 13.42
C ALA A 252 10.60 -8.99 12.14
N HIS A 253 11.02 -7.73 12.26
CA HIS A 253 11.55 -6.91 11.17
C HIS A 253 13.05 -6.70 11.32
N LEU A 254 13.72 -6.38 10.21
CA LEU A 254 15.05 -5.77 10.27
C LEU A 254 15.05 -4.50 11.16
N PRO A 255 16.18 -4.16 11.80
CA PRO A 255 16.25 -3.03 12.70
C PRO A 255 15.87 -1.72 11.99
N GLN A 256 14.97 -0.94 12.61
CA GLN A 256 14.61 0.39 12.12
C GLN A 256 15.75 1.42 12.29
N ARG A 257 16.72 1.11 13.16
CA ARG A 257 18.01 1.78 13.34
C ARG A 257 19.08 0.74 13.65
N TYR A 258 20.25 0.85 13.03
CA TYR A 258 21.41 0.05 13.43
C TYR A 258 21.98 0.62 14.73
N PRO A 259 22.14 -0.18 15.79
CA PRO A 259 22.86 0.26 16.98
C PRO A 259 24.34 0.50 16.65
N ASP A 260 24.95 1.48 17.31
CA ASP A 260 26.34 1.89 17.09
C ASP A 260 27.34 0.72 17.22
N SER A 261 26.97 -0.35 17.94
CA SER A 261 27.82 -1.51 18.25
C SER A 261 28.01 -2.53 17.12
N VAL A 262 27.27 -2.46 16.01
CA VAL A 262 27.36 -3.45 14.90
C VAL A 262 28.36 -3.02 13.82
N ARG A 263 28.98 -1.83 13.98
CA ARG A 263 29.74 -1.17 12.91
C ARG A 263 31.25 -1.48 12.87
N SER A 264 31.80 -2.32 13.75
CA SER A 264 33.26 -2.56 13.80
C SER A 264 33.79 -3.63 12.83
N ASP A 265 32.94 -4.49 12.26
CA ASP A 265 33.42 -5.75 11.67
C ASP A 265 33.38 -5.79 10.13
N HIS A 266 32.90 -4.73 9.48
CA HIS A 266 32.81 -4.66 8.01
C HIS A 266 33.42 -3.37 7.47
N HIS A 267 34.74 -3.22 7.68
CA HIS A 267 35.59 -2.39 6.83
C HIS A 267 36.31 -3.30 5.82
N LEU A 268 35.87 -3.23 4.56
CA LEU A 268 36.69 -3.48 3.38
C LEU A 268 36.62 -2.22 2.51
#